data_AF-A0A969XWL4-F1
#
_entry.id   AF-A0A969XWL4-F1
#
_cell.length_a   1.000
_cell.length_b   1.000
_cell.length_c   1.000
_cell.angle_alpha   90.00
_cell.angle_beta   90.00
_cell.angle_gamma   90.00
#
_symmetry.space_group_name_H-M   'P 1'
#
loop_
_entity.id
_entity.type
_entity.pdbx_description
1 polymer ?
#
loop_
_entity_poly.entity_id
_entity_poly.type
_entity_poly.pdbx_seq_one_letter_code
_entity_poly.pdbx_strand_id
1 'polypeptide(L)'
;IADCYFKNTRPNVLFGGASAAGVTPEKAQAAGYTVLRDRLDLRDAPVEPDVFLSGQFTVTYMYDRFTGEVEDAERLPTLSEMTAKALAVLSTDPDGFFLMVEGARIDHSGHGNHLERNVFETLEFDRTVETVLRWAAQRDDVLVIVTADHETGGLKVVADRGIGRMPEVTWSTKGHTGVPVPLFAQGPGAEAVVGTLQNTDAFRLATGKRPAATQDVSAEPAAAAD
;
A
#
# COMPACT_ATOMS: atom_id res chain seq x y z
N ILE A 1 18.29 5.79 4.87
CA ILE A 1 16.95 5.90 4.25
C ILE A 1 16.26 7.19 4.69
N ALA A 2 15.95 7.39 5.99
CA ALA A 2 15.26 8.60 6.46
C ALA A 2 15.90 9.93 6.00
N ASP A 3 17.24 10.02 6.02
CA ASP A 3 17.96 11.20 5.50
C ASP A 3 17.72 11.43 4.01
N CYS A 4 17.54 10.38 3.19
CA CYS A 4 17.21 10.52 1.77
C CYS A 4 15.80 11.09 1.55
N TYR A 5 14.84 10.77 2.43
CA TYR A 5 13.51 11.40 2.39
C TYR A 5 13.59 12.89 2.66
N PHE A 6 14.31 13.28 3.72
CA PHE A 6 14.31 14.67 4.15
C PHE A 6 15.28 15.58 3.38
N LYS A 7 16.37 15.04 2.82
CA LYS A 7 17.40 15.86 2.15
C LYS A 7 17.33 15.78 0.62
N ASN A 8 16.97 14.63 0.07
CA ASN A 8 17.12 14.37 -1.37
C ASN A 8 15.79 14.33 -2.11
N THR A 9 14.90 13.41 -1.72
CA THR A 9 13.66 13.12 -2.47
C THR A 9 12.51 14.05 -2.09
N ARG A 10 12.43 14.45 -0.81
CA ARG A 10 11.51 15.46 -0.28
C ARG A 10 10.05 15.33 -0.77
N PRO A 11 9.36 14.21 -0.52
CA PRO A 11 7.94 14.09 -0.87
C PRO A 11 7.08 15.10 -0.09
N ASN A 12 6.08 15.72 -0.73
CA ASN A 12 5.14 16.64 -0.06
C ASN A 12 4.38 15.95 1.10
N VAL A 13 4.12 14.66 0.98
CA VAL A 13 3.40 13.87 1.98
C VAL A 13 4.17 12.60 2.30
N LEU A 14 4.46 12.38 3.59
CA LEU A 14 5.08 11.16 4.11
C LEU A 14 4.32 10.69 5.35
N PHE A 15 3.42 9.72 5.18
CA PHE A 15 2.55 9.20 6.24
C PHE A 15 2.87 7.74 6.57
N GLY A 16 3.02 7.42 7.84
CA GLY A 16 3.23 6.04 8.29
C GLY A 16 3.78 5.96 9.72
N GLY A 17 4.36 4.82 10.06
CA GLY A 17 5.15 4.64 11.30
C GLY A 17 6.61 4.97 11.04
N ALA A 18 7.32 5.56 12.02
CA ALA A 18 8.56 6.24 11.63
C ALA A 18 9.65 6.51 12.69
N SER A 19 9.36 6.44 14.00
CA SER A 19 10.38 6.84 15.00
C SER A 19 11.62 5.94 14.99
N ALA A 20 11.44 4.61 14.92
CA ALA A 20 12.54 3.65 14.98
C ALA A 20 13.40 3.58 13.69
N ALA A 21 12.86 4.01 12.55
CA ALA A 21 13.56 4.00 11.25
C ALA A 21 14.35 5.29 10.97
N GLY A 22 14.43 6.18 11.95
CA GLY A 22 15.15 7.46 11.86
C GLY A 22 14.35 8.59 11.22
N VAL A 23 13.05 8.39 10.98
CA VAL A 23 12.10 9.45 10.56
C VAL A 23 11.56 10.07 11.85
N THR A 24 12.38 10.92 12.50
CA THR A 24 12.01 11.53 13.78
C THR A 24 11.33 12.89 13.59
N PRO A 25 10.57 13.39 14.57
CA PRO A 25 9.96 14.71 14.49
C PRO A 25 10.99 15.82 14.27
N GLU A 26 12.14 15.74 14.94
CA GLU A 26 13.19 16.77 14.87
C GLU A 26 13.80 16.85 13.47
N LYS A 27 14.03 15.70 12.82
CA LYS A 27 14.55 15.65 11.45
C LYS A 27 13.52 16.15 10.43
N ALA A 28 12.26 15.79 10.61
CA ALA A 28 11.17 16.26 9.75
C ALA A 28 11.02 17.78 9.85
N GLN A 29 10.97 18.32 11.07
CA GLN A 29 10.89 19.76 11.34
C GLN A 29 12.10 20.51 10.79
N ALA A 30 13.32 19.99 11.00
CA ALA A 30 14.54 20.58 10.44
C ALA A 30 14.55 20.60 8.89
N ALA A 31 13.80 19.69 8.26
CA ALA A 31 13.62 19.63 6.82
C ALA A 31 12.41 20.44 6.30
N GLY A 32 11.70 21.14 7.19
CA GLY A 32 10.57 22.01 6.85
C GLY A 32 9.20 21.31 6.82
N TYR A 33 9.08 20.11 7.39
CA TYR A 33 7.80 19.40 7.45
C TYR A 33 7.01 19.79 8.70
N THR A 34 5.69 19.92 8.53
CA THR A 34 4.74 19.87 9.64
C THR A 34 4.56 18.43 10.08
N VAL A 35 4.80 18.15 11.37
CA VAL A 35 4.68 16.80 11.93
C VAL A 35 3.27 16.57 12.44
N LEU A 36 2.63 15.50 11.98
CA LEU A 36 1.29 15.07 12.40
C LEU A 36 1.45 13.81 13.25
N ARG A 37 0.84 13.79 14.45
CA ARG A 37 1.06 12.73 15.45
C ARG A 37 -0.13 11.81 15.63
N ASP A 38 -1.32 12.27 15.30
CA ASP A 38 -2.55 11.50 15.46
C ASP A 38 -3.60 11.85 14.38
N ARG A 39 -4.77 11.21 14.48
CA ARG A 39 -5.90 11.39 13.57
C ARG A 39 -6.42 12.83 13.58
N LEU A 40 -6.33 13.54 14.71
CA LEU A 40 -6.79 14.92 14.81
C LEU A 40 -5.85 15.84 14.03
N ASP A 41 -4.55 15.71 14.24
CA ASP A 41 -3.54 16.42 13.45
C ASP A 41 -3.71 16.14 11.95
N LEU A 42 -3.93 14.87 11.57
CA LEU A 42 -4.16 14.48 10.18
C LEU A 42 -5.38 15.21 9.59
N ARG A 43 -6.51 15.22 10.32
CA ARG A 43 -7.74 15.88 9.90
C ARG A 43 -7.52 17.38 9.68
N ASP A 44 -6.89 18.04 10.65
CA ASP A 44 -6.74 19.49 10.72
C ASP A 44 -5.54 20.02 9.90
N ALA A 45 -4.69 19.12 9.37
CA ALA A 45 -3.58 19.48 8.50
C ALA A 45 -4.04 20.25 7.25
N PRO A 46 -3.27 21.26 6.80
CA PRO A 46 -3.62 22.11 5.67
C PRO A 46 -3.76 21.31 4.38
N VAL A 47 -4.60 21.83 3.48
CA VAL A 47 -4.85 21.29 2.14
C VAL A 47 -4.57 22.41 1.14
N GLU A 48 -3.29 22.62 0.87
CA GLU A 48 -2.75 23.70 0.04
C GLU A 48 -1.57 23.16 -0.78
N PRO A 49 -1.23 23.77 -1.92
CA PRO A 49 -0.04 23.39 -2.68
C PRO A 49 1.24 23.68 -1.86
N ASP A 50 2.35 23.02 -2.24
CA ASP A 50 3.69 23.22 -1.68
C ASP A 50 3.84 22.97 -0.16
N VAL A 51 2.87 22.31 0.47
CA VAL A 51 3.00 21.87 1.87
C VAL A 51 3.85 20.60 1.98
N PHE A 52 4.59 20.50 3.09
CA PHE A 52 5.35 19.31 3.46
C PHE A 52 4.79 18.75 4.78
N LEU A 53 4.16 17.58 4.72
CA LEU A 53 3.51 16.93 5.87
C LEU A 53 4.17 15.59 6.17
N SER A 54 4.60 15.41 7.43
CA SER A 54 5.17 14.16 7.93
C SER A 54 4.26 13.59 9.01
N GLY A 55 3.44 12.62 8.63
CA GLY A 55 2.57 11.87 9.53
C GLY A 55 3.36 10.73 10.16
N GLN A 56 3.61 10.83 11.46
CA GLN A 56 4.42 9.90 12.24
C GLN A 56 3.53 9.24 13.29
N PHE A 57 2.77 8.25 12.85
CA PHE A 57 1.72 7.62 13.64
C PHE A 57 2.21 6.29 14.24
N THR A 58 1.56 5.87 15.33
CA THR A 58 1.71 4.48 15.80
C THR A 58 0.94 3.57 14.86
N VAL A 59 1.64 2.62 14.23
CA VAL A 59 1.03 1.64 13.31
C VAL A 59 0.81 0.32 14.03
N THR A 60 -0.45 -0.03 14.26
CA THR A 60 -0.93 -1.27 14.89
C THR A 60 -1.66 -2.16 13.88
N TYR A 61 -2.13 -3.34 14.30
CA TYR A 61 -3.01 -4.17 13.48
C TYR A 61 -4.48 -3.76 13.64
N MET A 62 -5.23 -3.79 12.55
CA MET A 62 -6.66 -3.47 12.52
C MET A 62 -7.50 -4.45 13.33
N TYR A 63 -7.12 -5.73 13.36
CA TYR A 63 -7.77 -6.72 14.22
C TYR A 63 -7.60 -6.38 15.70
N ASP A 64 -6.39 -5.99 16.12
CA ASP A 64 -6.10 -5.63 17.51
C ASP A 64 -6.86 -4.36 17.94
N ARG A 65 -7.07 -3.40 17.02
CA ARG A 65 -7.96 -2.25 17.25
C ARG A 65 -9.42 -2.71 17.43
N PHE A 66 -9.86 -3.66 16.63
CA PHE A 66 -11.23 -4.18 16.67
C PHE A 66 -11.52 -4.96 17.96
N THR A 67 -10.56 -5.73 18.48
CA THR A 67 -10.71 -6.48 19.74
C THR A 67 -10.53 -5.62 20.99
N GLY A 68 -10.10 -4.37 20.83
CA GLY A 68 -9.84 -3.45 21.94
C GLY A 68 -8.50 -3.66 22.64
N GLU A 69 -7.56 -4.36 21.99
CA GLU A 69 -6.20 -4.59 22.49
C GLU A 69 -5.29 -3.36 22.33
N VAL A 70 -5.71 -2.39 21.51
CA VAL A 70 -4.99 -1.13 21.30
C VAL A 70 -5.68 -0.01 22.10
N GLU A 71 -4.99 0.49 23.12
CA GLU A 71 -5.41 1.69 23.86
C GLU A 71 -5.42 2.92 22.92
N ASP A 72 -6.42 3.79 23.11
CA ASP A 72 -6.63 5.00 22.33
C ASP A 72 -6.61 4.78 20.79
N ALA A 73 -7.11 3.63 20.32
CA ALA A 73 -7.14 3.27 18.90
C ALA A 73 -7.86 4.31 18.02
N GLU A 74 -8.80 5.06 18.59
CA GLU A 74 -9.52 6.15 17.95
C GLU A 74 -8.67 7.39 17.66
N ARG A 75 -7.49 7.50 18.28
CA ARG A 75 -6.51 8.55 17.96
C ARG A 75 -5.64 8.17 16.76
N LEU A 76 -5.58 6.90 16.38
CA LEU A 76 -4.70 6.44 15.31
C LEU A 76 -5.44 6.49 13.97
N PRO A 77 -4.91 7.16 12.93
CA PRO A 77 -5.55 7.13 11.63
C PRO A 77 -5.50 5.71 11.02
N THR A 78 -6.45 5.42 10.14
CA THR A 78 -6.42 4.24 9.27
C THR A 78 -5.64 4.52 7.98
N LEU A 79 -5.32 3.47 7.21
CA LEU A 79 -4.64 3.64 5.92
C LEU A 79 -5.52 4.42 4.93
N SER A 80 -6.82 4.13 4.93
CA SER A 80 -7.81 4.84 4.13
C SER A 80 -7.91 6.34 4.49
N GLU A 81 -7.85 6.70 5.78
CA GLU A 81 -7.83 8.10 6.23
C GLU A 81 -6.55 8.84 5.81
N MET A 82 -5.38 8.21 5.98
CA MET A 82 -4.10 8.76 5.52
C MET A 82 -4.11 8.98 4.00
N THR A 83 -4.65 8.02 3.25
CA THR A 83 -4.77 8.08 1.79
C THR A 83 -5.70 9.20 1.36
N ALA A 84 -6.87 9.35 1.99
CA ALA A 84 -7.80 10.42 1.70
C ALA A 84 -7.17 11.81 1.91
N LYS A 85 -6.41 12.00 3.00
CA LYS A 85 -5.69 13.26 3.23
C LYS A 85 -4.57 13.47 2.21
N ALA A 86 -3.80 12.44 1.87
CA ALA A 86 -2.75 12.55 0.87
C ALA A 86 -3.31 12.96 -0.50
N LEU A 87 -4.41 12.32 -0.95
CA LEU A 87 -5.11 12.69 -2.18
C LEU A 87 -5.62 14.14 -2.12
N ALA A 88 -6.22 14.57 -1.01
CA ALA A 88 -6.71 15.93 -0.86
C ALA A 88 -5.58 16.97 -1.02
N VAL A 89 -4.41 16.72 -0.40
CA VAL A 89 -3.25 17.63 -0.47
C VAL A 89 -2.60 17.59 -1.86
N LEU A 90 -2.26 16.40 -2.35
CA LEU A 90 -1.49 16.25 -3.60
C LEU A 90 -2.30 16.67 -4.83
N SER A 91 -3.63 16.53 -4.80
CA SER A 91 -4.49 16.97 -5.91
C SER A 91 -4.67 18.48 -6.02
N THR A 92 -4.09 19.26 -5.11
CA THR A 92 -4.05 20.73 -5.23
C THR A 92 -3.00 21.21 -6.24
N ASP A 93 -2.04 20.35 -6.61
CA ASP A 93 -1.02 20.66 -7.61
C ASP A 93 -1.59 20.48 -9.04
N PRO A 94 -1.63 21.56 -9.86
CA PRO A 94 -2.16 21.48 -11.22
C PRO A 94 -1.29 20.64 -12.18
N ASP A 95 -0.01 20.40 -11.84
CA ASP A 95 0.89 19.57 -12.66
C ASP A 95 0.69 18.06 -12.40
N GLY A 96 -0.17 17.71 -11.44
CA GLY A 96 -0.48 16.34 -11.04
C GLY A 96 0.44 15.81 -9.95
N PHE A 97 0.32 14.52 -9.64
CA PHE A 97 1.10 13.92 -8.55
C PHE A 97 1.35 12.42 -8.77
N PHE A 98 2.31 11.90 -8.00
CA PHE A 98 2.51 10.47 -7.80
C PHE A 98 2.26 10.13 -6.33
N LEU A 99 1.48 9.08 -6.07
CA LEU A 99 1.20 8.58 -4.73
C LEU A 99 1.38 7.07 -4.68
N MET A 100 2.15 6.59 -3.70
CA MET A 100 2.29 5.18 -3.36
C MET A 100 1.66 4.96 -1.98
N VAL A 101 0.79 3.95 -1.88
CA VAL A 101 0.11 3.57 -0.64
C VAL A 101 0.34 2.08 -0.39
N GLU A 102 0.80 1.73 0.81
CA GLU A 102 1.22 0.38 1.15
C GLU A 102 0.42 -0.19 2.34
N GLY A 103 -0.22 -1.34 2.13
CA GLY A 103 -0.83 -2.16 3.17
C GLY A 103 0.18 -3.07 3.89
N ALA A 104 1.24 -2.50 4.47
CA ALA A 104 2.43 -3.26 4.91
C ALA A 104 2.17 -4.37 5.94
N ARG A 105 1.08 -4.29 6.72
CA ARG A 105 0.78 -5.24 7.80
C ARG A 105 0.20 -6.56 7.29
N ILE A 106 -0.20 -6.66 6.02
CA ILE A 106 -0.63 -7.92 5.40
C ILE A 106 0.54 -8.92 5.42
N ASP A 107 1.71 -8.49 4.96
CA ASP A 107 2.95 -9.27 4.97
C ASP A 107 3.35 -9.71 6.39
N HIS A 108 3.41 -8.77 7.33
CA HIS A 108 3.74 -9.09 8.72
C HIS A 108 2.79 -10.12 9.35
N SER A 109 1.50 -10.04 9.02
CA SER A 109 0.51 -11.03 9.46
C SER A 109 0.73 -12.39 8.80
N GLY A 110 1.14 -12.40 7.52
CA GLY A 110 1.54 -13.59 6.78
C GLY A 110 2.76 -14.27 7.39
N HIS A 111 3.82 -13.53 7.73
CA HIS A 111 4.98 -14.07 8.46
C HIS A 111 4.60 -14.68 9.82
N GLY A 112 3.62 -14.08 10.48
CA GLY A 112 3.08 -14.55 11.75
C GLY A 112 2.12 -15.74 11.64
N ASN A 113 1.67 -16.10 10.43
CA ASN A 113 0.55 -17.02 10.18
C ASN A 113 -0.72 -16.66 10.97
N HIS A 114 -0.97 -15.35 11.15
CA HIS A 114 -2.11 -14.83 11.90
C HIS A 114 -3.26 -14.48 10.95
N LEU A 115 -4.21 -15.40 10.82
CA LEU A 115 -5.32 -15.28 9.86
C LEU A 115 -6.17 -14.03 10.11
N GLU A 116 -6.57 -13.77 11.36
CA GLU A 116 -7.48 -12.67 11.68
C GLU A 116 -6.85 -11.32 11.37
N ARG A 117 -5.58 -11.13 11.75
CA ARG A 117 -4.81 -9.93 11.40
C ARG A 117 -4.67 -9.81 9.89
N ASN A 118 -4.28 -10.87 9.19
CA ASN A 118 -4.11 -10.85 7.73
C ASN A 118 -5.40 -10.45 7.00
N VAL A 119 -6.55 -11.02 7.40
CA VAL A 119 -7.87 -10.66 6.85
C VAL A 119 -8.22 -9.20 7.14
N PHE A 120 -8.05 -8.73 8.38
CA PHE A 120 -8.41 -7.35 8.74
C PHE A 120 -7.51 -6.30 8.06
N GLU A 121 -6.21 -6.60 7.86
CA GLU A 121 -5.33 -5.72 7.08
C GLU A 121 -5.71 -5.70 5.60
N THR A 122 -6.08 -6.85 5.04
CA THR A 122 -6.56 -6.93 3.65
C THR A 122 -7.87 -6.14 3.48
N LEU A 123 -8.78 -6.20 4.45
CA LEU A 123 -10.01 -5.40 4.45
C LEU A 123 -9.74 -3.90 4.55
N GLU A 124 -8.73 -3.48 5.31
CA GLU A 124 -8.35 -2.07 5.38
C GLU A 124 -7.67 -1.58 4.10
N PHE A 125 -6.88 -2.43 3.44
CA PHE A 125 -6.35 -2.14 2.12
C PHE A 125 -7.45 -2.07 1.05
N ASP A 126 -8.46 -2.94 1.11
CA ASP A 126 -9.65 -2.87 0.25
C ASP A 126 -10.41 -1.54 0.40
N ARG A 127 -10.67 -1.10 1.64
CA ARG A 127 -11.25 0.25 1.91
C ARG A 127 -10.38 1.38 1.37
N THR A 128 -9.06 1.19 1.39
CA THR A 128 -8.10 2.16 0.84
C THR A 128 -8.22 2.23 -0.69
N VAL A 129 -8.30 1.08 -1.37
CA VAL A 129 -8.57 1.00 -2.81
C VAL A 129 -9.92 1.64 -3.14
N GLU A 130 -10.98 1.32 -2.37
CA GLU A 130 -12.29 1.97 -2.52
C GLU A 130 -12.20 3.50 -2.39
N THR A 131 -11.46 4.00 -1.40
CA THR A 131 -11.22 5.44 -1.20
C THR A 131 -10.61 6.08 -2.45
N VAL A 132 -9.58 5.45 -3.03
CA VAL A 132 -8.91 5.93 -4.24
C VAL A 132 -9.84 5.88 -5.45
N LEU A 133 -10.54 4.75 -5.66
CA LEU A 133 -11.45 4.58 -6.80
C LEU A 133 -12.63 5.55 -6.74
N ARG A 134 -13.18 5.82 -5.56
CA ARG A 134 -14.25 6.84 -5.37
C ARG A 134 -13.74 8.24 -5.67
N TRP A 135 -12.53 8.58 -5.22
CA TRP A 135 -11.90 9.87 -5.52
C TRP A 135 -11.62 10.03 -7.02
N ALA A 136 -11.22 8.95 -7.71
CA ALA A 136 -10.93 8.94 -9.14
C ALA A 136 -12.16 8.77 -10.04
N ALA A 137 -13.35 8.46 -9.51
CA ALA A 137 -14.51 7.98 -10.29
C ALA A 137 -15.01 8.96 -11.38
N GLN A 138 -14.74 10.26 -11.24
CA GLN A 138 -15.14 11.30 -12.20
C GLN A 138 -13.93 11.92 -12.92
N ARG A 139 -12.82 11.19 -12.96
CA ARG A 139 -11.55 11.63 -13.52
C ARG A 139 -11.12 10.69 -14.64
N ASP A 140 -10.64 11.26 -15.74
CA ASP A 140 -10.05 10.56 -16.87
C ASP A 140 -8.53 10.76 -16.96
N ASP A 141 -7.93 11.35 -15.93
CA ASP A 141 -6.50 11.71 -15.85
C ASP A 141 -5.72 10.95 -14.76
N VAL A 142 -6.34 9.94 -14.14
CA VAL A 142 -5.75 9.15 -13.04
C VAL A 142 -5.54 7.71 -13.46
N LEU A 143 -4.30 7.22 -13.39
CA LEU A 143 -3.98 5.80 -13.44
C LEU A 143 -3.86 5.25 -12.02
N VAL A 144 -4.74 4.29 -11.68
CA VAL A 144 -4.68 3.53 -10.44
C VAL A 144 -4.10 2.16 -10.73
N ILE A 145 -3.10 1.73 -9.95
CA ILE A 145 -2.49 0.39 -10.03
C ILE A 145 -2.57 -0.25 -8.65
N VAL A 146 -3.01 -1.51 -8.58
CA VAL A 146 -3.07 -2.30 -7.35
C VAL A 146 -2.35 -3.63 -7.58
N THR A 147 -1.37 -3.93 -6.73
CA THR A 147 -0.59 -5.18 -6.78
C THR A 147 -0.04 -5.51 -5.39
N ALA A 148 0.57 -6.68 -5.28
CA ALA A 148 1.50 -6.99 -4.19
C ALA A 148 2.95 -6.97 -4.71
N ASP A 149 3.90 -6.93 -3.79
CA ASP A 149 5.33 -7.09 -4.04
C ASP A 149 5.74 -8.57 -4.11
N HIS A 150 5.16 -9.41 -3.23
CA HIS A 150 5.21 -10.87 -3.22
C HIS A 150 4.08 -11.47 -2.36
N GLU A 151 3.96 -12.80 -2.33
CA GLU A 151 3.10 -13.50 -1.37
C GLU A 151 3.90 -13.91 -0.13
N THR A 152 3.23 -13.95 1.03
CA THR A 152 3.85 -14.29 2.32
C THR A 152 3.02 -15.29 3.11
N GLY A 153 3.68 -16.37 3.54
CA GLY A 153 3.10 -17.42 4.41
C GLY A 153 2.60 -18.67 3.66
N GLY A 154 2.43 -18.59 2.34
CA GLY A 154 1.83 -19.67 1.54
C GLY A 154 0.42 -19.99 2.03
N LEU A 155 -0.39 -18.94 2.23
CA LEU A 155 -1.73 -19.05 2.77
C LEU A 155 -2.65 -19.76 1.77
N LYS A 156 -3.33 -20.81 2.23
CA LYS A 156 -4.34 -21.53 1.44
C LYS A 156 -5.60 -21.75 2.24
N VAL A 157 -6.74 -21.34 1.68
CA VAL A 157 -8.06 -21.70 2.18
C VAL A 157 -8.35 -23.17 1.87
N VAL A 158 -8.68 -23.96 2.89
CA VAL A 158 -9.00 -25.39 2.76
C VAL A 158 -10.47 -25.71 3.03
N ALA A 159 -11.19 -24.83 3.73
CA ALA A 159 -12.64 -24.91 3.84
C ALA A 159 -13.28 -23.52 4.02
N ASP A 160 -14.33 -23.24 3.23
CA ASP A 160 -15.23 -22.14 3.51
C ASP A 160 -16.13 -22.50 4.70
N ARG A 161 -16.21 -21.59 5.67
CA ARG A 161 -17.06 -21.73 6.84
C ARG A 161 -18.36 -20.93 6.71
N GLY A 162 -18.59 -20.18 5.65
CA GLY A 162 -19.79 -19.38 5.42
C GLY A 162 -19.71 -17.96 6.00
N ILE A 163 -20.73 -17.15 5.68
CA ILE A 163 -20.76 -15.71 5.97
C ILE A 163 -20.55 -15.44 7.48
N GLY A 164 -19.66 -14.49 7.78
CA GLY A 164 -19.37 -14.03 9.13
C GLY A 164 -18.46 -14.96 9.94
N ARG A 165 -17.89 -16.01 9.31
CA ARG A 165 -16.93 -16.91 9.96
C ARG A 165 -15.61 -16.92 9.20
N MET A 166 -14.50 -16.95 9.94
CA MET A 166 -13.18 -17.11 9.33
C MET A 166 -13.09 -18.47 8.62
N PRO A 167 -12.45 -18.54 7.45
CA PRO A 167 -12.23 -19.80 6.74
C PRO A 167 -11.26 -20.69 7.50
N GLU A 168 -11.28 -21.99 7.21
CA GLU A 168 -10.19 -22.87 7.61
C GLU A 168 -9.04 -22.72 6.61
N VAL A 169 -7.82 -22.58 7.13
CA VAL A 169 -6.63 -22.31 6.31
C VAL A 169 -5.45 -23.18 6.70
N THR A 170 -4.53 -23.36 5.76
CA THR A 170 -3.19 -23.90 5.99
C THR A 170 -2.14 -22.88 5.55
N TRP A 171 -0.97 -22.94 6.17
CA TRP A 171 0.20 -22.13 5.83
C TRP A 171 1.35 -23.07 5.50
N SER A 172 2.06 -22.82 4.39
CA SER A 172 3.19 -23.67 4.00
C SER A 172 4.54 -23.15 4.48
N THR A 173 4.62 -21.88 4.90
CA THR A 173 5.87 -21.25 5.35
C THR A 173 5.59 -20.12 6.32
N LYS A 174 6.65 -19.53 6.89
CA LYS A 174 6.65 -18.21 7.52
C LYS A 174 7.48 -17.20 6.73
N GLY A 175 7.87 -17.53 5.49
CA GLY A 175 8.62 -16.66 4.59
C GLY A 175 7.76 -16.29 3.37
N HIS A 176 8.40 -15.64 2.40
CA HIS A 176 7.75 -15.33 1.14
C HIS A 176 7.66 -16.58 0.25
N THR A 177 6.75 -16.57 -0.72
CA THR A 177 6.71 -17.58 -1.79
C THR A 177 6.89 -16.94 -3.16
N GLY A 178 7.21 -17.77 -4.16
CA GLY A 178 7.41 -17.33 -5.55
C GLY A 178 6.15 -17.35 -6.40
N VAL A 179 4.96 -17.37 -5.79
CA VAL A 179 3.71 -17.37 -6.57
C VAL A 179 3.52 -16.02 -7.27
N PRO A 180 3.03 -16.01 -8.52
CA PRO A 180 2.66 -14.77 -9.18
C PRO A 180 1.60 -14.01 -8.38
N VAL A 181 1.77 -12.69 -8.28
CA VAL A 181 0.80 -11.79 -7.64
C VAL A 181 -0.07 -11.12 -8.70
N PRO A 182 -1.34 -10.82 -8.40
CA PRO A 182 -2.20 -10.11 -9.34
C PRO A 182 -1.79 -8.64 -9.46
N LEU A 183 -1.88 -8.12 -10.68
CA LEU A 183 -1.68 -6.71 -11.00
C LEU A 183 -2.96 -6.20 -11.67
N PHE A 184 -3.61 -5.24 -11.02
CA PHE A 184 -4.82 -4.58 -11.51
C PHE A 184 -4.51 -3.14 -11.87
N ALA A 185 -5.18 -2.61 -12.89
CA ALA A 185 -5.10 -1.20 -13.22
C ALA A 185 -6.44 -0.65 -13.73
N GLN A 186 -6.66 0.64 -13.50
CA GLN A 186 -7.80 1.41 -14.01
C GLN A 186 -7.36 2.82 -14.38
N GLY A 187 -7.91 3.35 -15.48
CA GLY A 187 -7.60 4.70 -15.98
C GLY A 187 -6.68 4.69 -17.21
N PRO A 188 -6.11 5.85 -17.58
CA PRO A 188 -5.26 5.99 -18.77
C PRO A 188 -4.05 5.03 -18.75
N GLY A 189 -3.87 4.24 -19.80
CA GLY A 189 -2.77 3.29 -19.92
C GLY A 189 -3.01 1.93 -19.25
N ALA A 190 -4.16 1.73 -18.59
CA ALA A 190 -4.51 0.45 -17.95
C ALA A 190 -4.63 -0.70 -18.97
N GLU A 191 -4.91 -0.42 -20.24
CA GLU A 191 -4.94 -1.41 -21.32
C GLU A 191 -3.59 -2.10 -21.56
N ALA A 192 -2.49 -1.55 -21.03
CA ALA A 192 -1.17 -2.17 -21.07
C ALA A 192 -1.01 -3.27 -20.00
N VAL A 193 -1.91 -3.36 -19.02
CA VAL A 193 -1.89 -4.39 -17.97
C VAL A 193 -2.63 -5.63 -18.43
N VAL A 194 -1.94 -6.44 -19.22
CA VAL A 194 -2.49 -7.68 -19.79
C VAL A 194 -1.47 -8.82 -19.72
N GLY A 195 -1.94 -10.03 -19.48
CA GLY A 195 -1.11 -11.23 -19.45
C GLY A 195 -0.13 -11.26 -18.26
N THR A 196 1.02 -11.91 -18.48
CA THR A 196 2.08 -12.02 -17.47
C THR A 196 3.09 -10.90 -17.65
N LEU A 197 3.26 -10.10 -16.60
CA LEU A 197 4.21 -8.99 -16.54
C LEU A 197 5.28 -9.24 -15.48
N GLN A 198 6.45 -8.64 -15.67
CA GLN A 198 7.51 -8.66 -14.66
C GLN A 198 7.32 -7.48 -13.69
N ASN A 199 7.78 -7.60 -12.44
CA ASN A 199 7.71 -6.49 -11.48
C ASN A 199 8.41 -5.21 -12.01
N THR A 200 9.41 -5.35 -12.88
CA THR A 200 10.08 -4.21 -13.53
C THR A 200 9.19 -3.43 -14.49
N ASP A 201 8.09 -4.03 -14.96
CA ASP A 201 7.09 -3.34 -15.79
C ASP A 201 6.23 -2.35 -14.99
N ALA A 202 6.12 -2.50 -13.65
CA ALA A 202 5.42 -1.53 -12.81
C ALA A 202 6.01 -0.12 -12.95
N PHE A 203 7.34 0.01 -13.03
CA PHE A 203 8.01 1.27 -13.30
C PHE A 203 7.66 1.84 -14.67
N ARG A 204 7.55 0.98 -15.69
CA ARG A 204 7.18 1.41 -17.05
C ARG A 204 5.76 1.95 -17.05
N LEU A 205 4.81 1.22 -16.46
CA LEU A 205 3.42 1.63 -16.32
C LEU A 205 3.30 2.97 -15.59
N ALA A 206 3.95 3.11 -14.44
CA ALA A 206 3.93 4.35 -13.64
C ALA A 206 4.58 5.56 -14.35
N THR A 207 5.40 5.33 -15.39
CA THR A 207 6.05 6.39 -16.18
C THR A 207 5.46 6.54 -17.58
N GLY A 208 4.28 5.96 -17.84
CA GLY A 208 3.57 6.06 -19.12
C GLY A 208 4.22 5.27 -20.27
N LYS A 209 5.12 4.34 -19.96
CA LYS A 209 5.80 3.47 -20.94
C LYS A 209 5.11 2.11 -20.99
N ARG A 210 5.09 1.49 -22.18
CA ARG A 210 4.57 0.13 -22.33
C ARG A 210 5.47 -0.87 -21.61
N PRO A 211 4.90 -1.95 -21.02
CA PRO A 211 5.67 -3.10 -20.56
C PRO A 211 6.60 -3.66 -21.64
N ALA A 212 7.68 -4.34 -21.24
CA ALA A 212 8.47 -5.11 -22.20
C ALA A 212 7.60 -6.20 -22.82
N ALA A 213 7.94 -6.63 -24.05
CA ALA A 213 7.25 -7.73 -24.71
C ALA A 213 7.12 -8.92 -23.75
N THR A 214 5.88 -9.36 -23.53
CA THR A 214 5.55 -10.49 -22.65
C THR A 214 6.36 -11.70 -23.06
N GLN A 215 7.14 -12.27 -22.15
CA GLN A 215 7.70 -13.60 -22.39
C GLN A 215 6.55 -14.60 -22.33
N ASP A 216 6.31 -15.29 -23.44
CA ASP A 216 5.37 -16.39 -23.51
C ASP A 216 5.90 -17.55 -22.67
N VAL A 217 5.44 -17.65 -21.41
CA VAL A 217 5.80 -18.71 -20.47
C VAL A 217 5.06 -20.03 -20.75
N SER A 218 4.29 -20.12 -21.85
CA SER A 218 3.69 -21.39 -22.29
C SER A 218 4.69 -22.37 -22.93
N ALA A 219 5.94 -21.97 -23.15
CA ALA A 219 6.98 -22.87 -23.59
C ALA A 219 7.48 -23.75 -22.42
N GLU A 220 6.99 -24.99 -22.34
CA GLU A 220 7.62 -26.05 -21.54
C GLU A 220 9.14 -26.08 -21.82
N PRO A 221 9.99 -26.30 -20.80
CA PRO A 221 11.39 -26.54 -21.07
C PRO A 221 11.49 -27.81 -21.92
N ALA A 222 12.07 -27.69 -23.11
CA ALA A 222 12.38 -28.83 -23.96
C ALA A 222 13.12 -29.87 -23.10
N ALA A 223 12.53 -31.05 -22.99
CA ALA A 223 13.16 -32.18 -22.32
C ALA A 223 14.56 -32.36 -22.91
N ALA A 224 15.59 -32.19 -22.07
CA ALA A 224 16.96 -32.49 -22.44
C ALA A 224 17.04 -34.00 -22.69
N ALA A 225 17.13 -34.38 -23.96
CA ALA A 225 17.60 -35.69 -24.37
C ALA A 225 19.14 -35.67 -24.33
N ASP A 226 19.71 -36.41 -23.38
CA ASP A 226 20.84 -37.33 -23.58
C ASP A 226 21.06 -38.17 -22.30
#